data_AF-A0A1F4BEC5-F1
#
_entry.id   AF-A0A1F4BEC5-F1
#
_cell.length_a   1.000
_cell.length_b   1.000
_cell.length_c   1.000
_cell.angle_alpha   90.00
_cell.angle_beta   90.00
_cell.angle_gamma   90.00
#
_symmetry.space_group_name_H-M   'P 1'
#
loop_
_entity.id
_entity.type
_entity.pdbx_description
1 polymer ?
#
loop_
_entity_poly.entity_id
_entity_poly.type
_entity_poly.pdbx_seq_one_letter_code
_entity_poly.pdbx_strand_id
1 'polypeptide(L)'
;MKILSVRLSDQEQAEIERLGAATGKTPSGIVKEALGLFARSAGAKTPAELAQKHGLVGCFDGPKDLSRNARRHLKQRIRARHAR
;
A
#
# COMPACT_ATOMS: atom_id res chain seq x y z
N MET A 1 -1.11 -31.71 -10.25
CA MET A 1 -0.04 -30.69 -10.15
C MET A 1 -0.13 -29.80 -11.38
N LYS A 2 -0.11 -28.47 -11.24
CA LYS A 2 -0.05 -27.53 -12.38
C LYS A 2 1.35 -26.93 -12.44
N ILE A 3 1.90 -26.78 -13.65
CA ILE A 3 3.25 -26.26 -13.90
C ILE A 3 3.13 -24.94 -14.66
N LEU A 4 3.86 -23.93 -14.22
CA LEU A 4 4.03 -22.66 -14.92
C LEU A 4 5.47 -22.60 -15.44
N SER A 5 5.65 -22.45 -16.75
CA SER A 5 6.96 -22.28 -17.38
C SER A 5 7.06 -20.86 -17.93
N VAL A 6 8.05 -20.10 -17.48
CA VAL A 6 8.29 -18.71 -17.89
C VAL A 6 9.74 -18.60 -18.33
N ARG A 7 10.00 -17.92 -19.45
CA ARG A 7 11.36 -17.57 -19.86
C ARG A 7 11.81 -16.36 -19.07
N LEU A 8 12.97 -16.45 -18.44
CA LEU A 8 13.60 -15.37 -17.73
C LEU A 8 14.67 -14.75 -18.62
N SER A 9 14.83 -13.45 -18.52
CA SER A 9 16.03 -12.76 -18.97
C SER A 9 17.21 -13.08 -18.04
N ASP A 10 18.43 -12.86 -18.53
CA ASP A 10 19.65 -13.06 -17.73
C ASP A 10 19.65 -12.20 -16.46
N GLN A 11 19.07 -10.99 -16.53
CA GLN A 11 18.93 -10.09 -15.39
C GLN A 11 17.97 -10.65 -14.33
N GLU A 12 16.82 -11.18 -14.73
CA GLU A 12 15.85 -11.78 -13.79
C GLU A 12 16.40 -13.05 -13.15
N GLN A 13 17.14 -13.87 -13.91
CA GLN A 13 17.80 -15.05 -13.40
C GLN A 13 18.86 -14.69 -12.35
N ALA A 14 19.73 -13.72 -12.65
CA ALA A 14 20.74 -13.24 -11.71
C ALA A 14 20.13 -12.69 -10.41
N GLU A 15 18.99 -12.00 -10.50
CA GLU A 15 18.26 -11.48 -9.35
C GLU A 15 17.72 -12.61 -8.46
N ILE A 16 17.14 -13.66 -9.05
CA ILE A 16 16.66 -14.83 -8.31
C ILE A 16 17.81 -15.55 -7.61
N GLU A 17 18.96 -15.70 -8.27
CA GLU A 17 20.15 -16.33 -7.68
C GLU A 17 20.69 -15.51 -6.51
N ARG A 18 20.75 -14.18 -6.66
CA ARG A 18 21.14 -13.27 -5.58
C ARG A 18 20.22 -13.39 -4.36
N LEU A 19 18.90 -13.42 -4.59
CA LEU A 19 17.91 -13.61 -3.54
C LEU A 19 18.03 -14.99 -2.89
N GLY A 20 18.33 -16.02 -3.67
CA GLY A 20 18.62 -17.38 -3.18
C GLY A 20 19.81 -17.39 -2.25
N ALA A 21 20.92 -16.77 -2.66
CA ALA A 21 22.12 -16.65 -1.85
C ALA A 21 21.87 -15.87 -0.53
N ALA A 22 21.07 -14.81 -0.58
CA ALA A 22 20.77 -13.98 0.59
C ALA A 22 19.80 -14.64 1.58
N THR A 23 18.86 -15.44 1.11
CA THR A 23 17.76 -15.98 1.94
C THR A 23 17.82 -17.48 2.19
N GLY A 24 18.73 -18.20 1.53
CA GLY A 24 18.80 -19.66 1.55
C GLY A 24 17.63 -20.37 0.87
N LYS A 25 16.77 -19.63 0.16
CA LYS A 25 15.57 -20.18 -0.49
C LYS A 25 15.89 -20.67 -1.89
N THR A 26 15.14 -21.67 -2.34
CA THR A 26 15.21 -22.14 -3.73
C THR A 26 14.54 -21.13 -4.68
N PRO A 27 14.92 -21.10 -5.97
CA PRO A 27 14.27 -20.26 -6.98
C PRO A 27 12.74 -20.38 -6.99
N SER A 28 12.22 -21.61 -6.93
CA SER A 28 10.78 -21.86 -6.92
C SER A 28 10.11 -21.42 -5.60
N GLY A 29 10.83 -21.47 -4.48
CA GLY A 29 10.37 -20.92 -3.20
C GLY A 29 10.22 -19.41 -3.25
N ILE A 30 11.23 -18.72 -3.80
CA ILE A 30 11.25 -17.27 -3.99
C ILE A 30 10.06 -16.83 -4.87
N VAL A 31 9.87 -17.47 -6.03
CA VAL A 31 8.77 -17.12 -6.94
C VAL A 31 7.40 -17.36 -6.30
N LYS A 32 7.21 -18.45 -5.55
CA LYS A 32 5.94 -18.72 -4.85
C LYS A 32 5.63 -17.69 -3.77
N GLU A 33 6.64 -17.29 -3.01
CA GLU A 33 6.49 -16.28 -1.96
C GLU A 33 6.20 -14.89 -2.54
N ALA A 34 6.95 -14.50 -3.58
CA ALA A 34 6.73 -13.26 -4.31
C ALA A 34 5.31 -13.20 -4.91
N LEU A 35 4.86 -14.30 -5.53
CA LEU A 35 3.49 -14.41 -6.04
C LEU A 35 2.44 -14.26 -4.92
N GLY A 36 2.69 -14.88 -3.76
CA GLY A 36 1.81 -14.75 -2.60
C GLY A 36 1.74 -13.31 -2.05
N LEU A 37 2.88 -12.63 -1.99
CA LEU A 37 2.95 -11.21 -1.61
C LEU A 37 2.21 -10.32 -2.60
N PHE A 38 2.43 -10.56 -3.90
CA PHE A 38 1.75 -9.83 -4.98
C PHE A 38 0.23 -10.07 -4.95
N ALA A 39 -0.23 -11.31 -4.74
CA ALA A 39 -1.65 -11.60 -4.63
C ALA A 39 -2.30 -10.89 -3.43
N ARG A 40 -1.59 -10.83 -2.28
CA ARG A 40 -2.05 -10.10 -1.09
C ARG A 40 -2.11 -8.60 -1.32
N SER A 41 -1.13 -8.01 -2.03
CA SER A 41 -1.14 -6.58 -2.34
C SER A 41 -2.18 -6.23 -3.40
N ALA A 42 -2.36 -7.08 -4.42
CA ALA A 42 -3.35 -6.89 -5.47
C ALA A 42 -4.79 -6.98 -4.94
N GLY A 43 -5.03 -7.78 -3.89
CA GLY A 43 -6.31 -7.88 -3.19
C GLY A 43 -6.45 -6.96 -1.97
N ALA A 44 -5.44 -6.12 -1.68
CA ALA A 44 -5.47 -5.23 -0.53
C ALA A 44 -6.52 -4.14 -0.75
N LYS A 45 -7.61 -4.21 0.01
CA LYS A 45 -8.62 -3.16 0.05
C LYS A 45 -7.96 -1.85 0.47
N THR A 46 -8.29 -0.78 -0.24
CA THR A 46 -7.92 0.58 0.15
C THR A 46 -8.45 0.90 1.55
N PRO A 47 -7.83 1.86 2.27
CA PRO A 47 -8.34 2.30 3.57
C PRO A 47 -9.83 2.72 3.53
N ALA A 48 -10.28 3.30 2.41
CA ALA A 48 -11.68 3.66 2.21
C ALA A 48 -12.60 2.42 2.13
N GLU A 49 -12.20 1.40 1.36
CA GLU A 49 -12.96 0.15 1.25
C GLU A 49 -12.97 -0.65 2.56
N LEU A 50 -11.90 -0.58 3.34
CA LEU A 50 -11.85 -1.15 4.68
C LEU A 50 -12.78 -0.39 5.63
N ALA A 51 -12.73 0.95 5.63
CA ALA A 51 -13.62 1.77 6.42
C ALA A 51 -15.10 1.50 6.08
N GLN A 52 -15.43 1.34 4.79
CA GLN A 52 -16.78 1.01 4.35
C GLN A 52 -17.18 -0.40 4.82
N LYS A 53 -16.31 -1.41 4.62
CA LYS A 53 -16.56 -2.80 5.05
C LYS A 53 -16.83 -2.90 6.55
N HIS A 54 -16.09 -2.15 7.36
CA HIS A 54 -16.20 -2.18 8.82
C HIS A 54 -17.24 -1.20 9.38
N GLY A 55 -18.01 -0.53 8.51
CA GLY A 55 -19.02 0.44 8.94
C GLY A 55 -18.41 1.67 9.63
N LEU A 56 -17.13 1.96 9.38
CA LEU A 56 -16.40 3.09 9.96
C LEU A 56 -16.63 4.40 9.20
N VAL A 57 -17.16 4.33 7.98
CA VAL A 57 -17.56 5.54 7.23
C VAL A 57 -18.79 6.13 7.90
N GLY A 58 -18.65 7.31 8.48
CA GLY A 58 -19.73 7.99 9.20
C GLY A 58 -20.03 7.44 10.59
N CYS A 59 -19.19 6.54 11.13
CA CYS A 59 -19.35 6.07 12.53
C CYS A 59 -18.92 7.10 13.58
N PHE A 60 -18.26 8.17 13.15
CA PHE A 60 -17.83 9.26 14.02
C PHE A 60 -18.86 10.38 13.96
N ASP A 61 -19.43 10.71 15.10
CA ASP A 61 -20.22 11.92 15.26
C ASP A 61 -19.30 13.13 15.48
N GLY A 62 -19.57 14.18 14.73
CA GLY A 62 -18.87 15.45 14.82
C GLY A 62 -19.69 16.56 14.17
N PRO A 63 -19.31 17.83 14.32
CA PRO A 63 -19.99 18.92 13.64
C PRO A 63 -20.06 18.63 12.14
N LYS A 64 -21.26 18.76 11.56
CA LYS A 64 -21.61 18.39 10.17
C LYS A 64 -20.71 19.01 9.08
N ASP A 65 -19.82 19.93 9.46
CA ASP A 65 -18.97 20.67 8.54
C ASP A 65 -17.63 21.06 9.18
N LEU A 66 -16.71 20.10 9.28
CA LEU A 66 -15.30 20.35 9.60
C LEU A 66 -14.60 21.22 8.53
N SER A 67 -15.13 21.20 7.31
CA SER A 67 -14.66 21.96 6.15
C SER A 67 -15.10 23.43 6.11
N ARG A 68 -16.27 23.78 6.69
CA ARG A 68 -16.87 25.13 6.62
C ARG A 68 -15.88 26.22 6.97
N ASN A 69 -15.15 25.96 8.05
CA ASN A 69 -14.22 26.90 8.64
C ASN A 69 -12.76 26.58 8.28
N ALA A 70 -12.48 25.52 7.54
CA ALA A 70 -11.11 25.13 7.17
C ALA A 70 -10.40 26.26 6.41
N ARG A 71 -11.09 26.92 5.47
CA ARG A 71 -10.55 28.08 4.74
C ARG A 71 -10.29 29.28 5.66
N ARG A 72 -11.16 29.52 6.65
CA ARG A 72 -11.01 30.60 7.62
C ARG A 72 -9.81 30.35 8.55
N HIS A 73 -9.71 29.15 9.10
CA HIS A 73 -8.61 28.77 10.00
C HIS A 73 -7.27 28.74 9.25
N LEU A 74 -7.24 28.26 8.01
CA LEU A 74 -6.04 28.31 7.17
C LEU A 74 -5.56 29.75 6.94
N LYS A 75 -6.49 30.66 6.57
CA LYS A 75 -6.16 32.09 6.40
C LYS A 75 -5.65 32.73 7.70
N GLN A 76 -6.23 32.42 8.85
CA GLN A 76 -5.76 32.91 10.15
C GLN A 76 -4.35 32.40 10.47
N ARG A 77 -4.07 31.11 10.25
CA ARG A 77 -2.73 30.53 10.48
C ARG A 77 -1.66 31.13 9.56
N ILE A 78 -1.97 31.36 8.28
CA ILE A 78 -1.05 32.00 7.33
C ILE A 78 -0.75 33.43 7.79
N ARG A 79 -1.78 34.23 8.10
CA ARG A 79 -1.59 35.60 8.59
C ARG A 79 -0.75 35.67 9.86
N ALA A 80 -1.04 34.81 10.84
CA ALA A 80 -0.26 34.72 12.09
C ALA A 80 1.21 34.33 11.86
N ARG A 81 1.50 33.54 10.82
CA ARG A 81 2.88 33.16 10.44
C ARG A 81 3.66 34.30 9.79
N HIS A 82 3.00 35.15 9.01
CA HIS A 82 3.61 36.30 8.32
C HIS A 82 3.63 37.59 9.15
N ALA A 83 3.03 37.59 10.33
CA ALA A 83 3.06 38.71 11.28
C ALA A 83 4.24 38.64 12.28
N ARG A 84 5.12 37.64 12.14
CA ARG A 84 6.42 37.54 12.80
C ARG A 84 7.51 37.84 11.78
#